data_AF-A0A9X0CX15-F1
#
_entry.id   AF-A0A9X0CX15-F1
#
_cell.length_a   1.000
_cell.length_b   1.000
_cell.length_c   1.000
_cell.angle_alpha   90.00
_cell.angle_beta   90.00
_cell.angle_gamma   90.00
#
_symmetry.space_group_name_H-M   'P 1'
#
loop_
_entity.id
_entity.type
_entity.pdbx_description
1 polymer ?
#
loop_
_entity_poly.entity_id
_entity_poly.type
_entity_poly.pdbx_seq_one_letter_code
_entity_poly.pdbx_strand_id
1 'polypeptide(L)'
;MQKRSKLLYRVLQQDDEAHVVKFGMTTERSSTIPDLFGYAIFQSTSTLPSGGLIKKVNNRCRIMAEENTRELYLSISYPDLNFPADGSKVLKTSGDVQKRELYEIESDEIQIEVTLTRHVNKILPVSPKVHGSPDGYAPTVRVESSASSPLNKGNKIVFANLKNGFSVEIKLTQ
;
A
#
# COMPACT_ATOMS: atom_id res chain seq x y z
N MET A 1 -38.83 14.71 -7.61
CA MET A 1 -37.44 14.38 -8.00
C MET A 1 -36.52 14.70 -6.83
N GLN A 2 -35.98 13.68 -6.15
CA GLN A 2 -35.03 13.88 -5.06
C GLN A 2 -33.65 14.10 -5.66
N LYS A 3 -33.07 15.31 -5.53
CA LYS A 3 -31.68 15.58 -5.90
C LYS A 3 -30.80 14.64 -5.07
N ARG A 4 -30.23 13.59 -5.68
CA ARG A 4 -29.11 12.85 -5.07
C ARG A 4 -27.99 13.84 -4.84
N SER A 5 -27.74 14.23 -3.60
CA SER A 5 -26.54 14.96 -3.23
C SER A 5 -25.35 14.10 -3.63
N LYS A 6 -24.49 14.59 -4.52
CA LYS A 6 -23.23 13.91 -4.82
C LYS A 6 -22.37 13.95 -3.55
N LEU A 7 -22.11 12.79 -2.97
CA LEU A 7 -21.29 12.67 -1.76
C LEU A 7 -19.82 12.90 -2.12
N LEU A 8 -19.12 13.69 -1.29
CA LEU A 8 -17.68 13.93 -1.44
C LEU A 8 -16.87 12.64 -1.26
N TYR A 9 -17.30 11.79 -0.33
CA TYR A 9 -16.74 10.47 -0.08
C TYR A 9 -17.81 9.55 0.53
N ARG A 10 -17.51 8.25 0.54
CA ARG A 10 -18.32 7.20 1.17
C ARG A 10 -17.41 6.29 2.00
N VAL A 11 -17.74 6.11 3.26
CA VAL A 11 -17.09 5.10 4.13
C VAL A 11 -17.63 3.72 3.75
N LEU A 12 -16.72 2.78 3.49
CA LEU A 12 -17.05 1.38 3.18
C LEU A 12 -16.83 0.46 4.39
N GLN A 13 -15.86 0.79 5.25
CA GLN A 13 -15.57 0.12 6.51
C GLN A 13 -14.92 1.10 7.48
N GLN A 14 -15.24 0.98 8.76
CA GLN A 14 -14.64 1.77 9.84
C GLN A 14 -14.71 0.97 11.14
N ASP A 15 -13.70 0.15 11.37
CA ASP A 15 -13.55 -0.68 12.55
C ASP A 15 -12.06 -0.86 12.92
N ASP A 16 -11.79 -1.75 13.86
CA ASP A 16 -10.46 -2.08 14.36
C ASP A 16 -9.59 -2.86 13.37
N GLU A 17 -10.18 -3.44 12.31
CA GLU A 17 -9.42 -4.14 11.27
C GLU A 17 -8.93 -3.18 10.19
N ALA A 18 -9.83 -2.32 9.70
CA ALA A 18 -9.54 -1.39 8.63
C ALA A 18 -10.49 -0.18 8.59
N HIS A 19 -9.97 0.93 8.10
CA HIS A 19 -10.77 2.04 7.60
C HIS A 19 -10.66 2.11 6.07
N VAL A 20 -11.80 2.03 5.38
CA VAL A 20 -11.88 2.04 3.92
C VAL A 20 -12.82 3.13 3.45
N VAL A 21 -12.32 4.01 2.57
CA VAL A 21 -13.08 5.15 2.05
C VAL A 21 -13.00 5.16 0.52
N LYS A 22 -14.14 5.35 -0.14
CA LYS A 22 -14.25 5.68 -1.56
C LYS A 22 -14.44 7.18 -1.72
N PHE A 23 -13.60 7.83 -2.52
CA PHE A 23 -13.72 9.25 -2.83
C PHE A 23 -14.64 9.43 -4.05
N GLY A 24 -15.58 10.38 -3.96
CA GLY A 24 -16.60 10.61 -4.99
C GLY A 24 -16.44 11.91 -5.78
N MET A 25 -15.86 12.95 -5.17
CA MET A 25 -15.61 14.25 -5.80
C MET A 25 -14.39 14.92 -5.17
N THR A 26 -13.67 15.74 -5.95
CA THR A 26 -12.72 16.72 -5.40
C THR A 26 -13.40 18.08 -5.26
N THR A 27 -13.02 18.82 -4.22
CA THR A 27 -13.51 20.18 -3.97
C THR A 27 -13.10 21.15 -5.07
N GLU A 28 -12.01 20.87 -5.79
CA GLU A 28 -11.42 21.77 -6.79
C GLU A 28 -12.09 21.73 -8.17
N ARG A 29 -12.79 20.65 -8.56
CA ARG A 29 -13.23 20.48 -9.96
C ARG A 29 -14.70 20.22 -10.20
N SER A 30 -15.54 20.04 -9.17
CA SER A 30 -16.96 19.68 -9.35
C SER A 30 -17.20 18.54 -10.36
N SER A 31 -16.17 17.71 -10.61
CA SER A 31 -16.12 16.70 -11.66
C SER A 31 -16.06 15.33 -11.00
N THR A 32 -16.68 14.35 -11.66
CA THR A 32 -16.49 12.95 -11.28
C THR A 32 -15.01 12.61 -11.44
N ILE A 33 -14.41 12.08 -10.38
CA ILE A 33 -13.04 11.57 -10.42
C ILE A 33 -13.05 10.08 -10.80
N PRO A 34 -11.91 9.54 -11.28
CA PRO A 34 -11.70 8.09 -11.32
C PRO A 34 -12.01 7.46 -9.97
N ASP A 35 -12.22 6.15 -9.99
CA ASP A 35 -12.58 5.40 -8.80
C ASP A 35 -11.36 5.36 -7.85
N LEU A 36 -11.36 6.27 -6.87
CA LEU A 36 -10.26 6.48 -5.91
C LEU A 36 -10.66 5.99 -4.53
N PHE A 37 -9.76 5.24 -3.90
CA PHE A 37 -9.97 4.62 -2.59
C PHE A 37 -8.77 4.84 -1.68
N GLY A 38 -9.06 5.02 -0.40
CA GLY A 38 -8.07 5.00 0.68
C GLY A 38 -8.34 3.83 1.61
N TYR A 39 -7.28 3.09 1.96
CA TYR A 39 -7.30 1.99 2.90
C TYR A 39 -6.26 2.25 3.99
N ALA A 40 -6.72 2.32 5.23
CA ALA A 40 -5.85 2.17 6.40
C ALA A 40 -6.11 0.77 6.97
N ILE A 41 -5.12 -0.11 6.87
CA ILE A 41 -5.20 -1.51 7.30
C ILE A 41 -4.42 -1.63 8.60
N PHE A 42 -5.12 -1.93 9.71
CA PHE A 42 -4.50 -1.98 11.04
C PHE A 42 -3.94 -3.36 11.37
N GLN A 43 -4.45 -4.41 10.75
CA GLN A 43 -3.99 -5.78 10.90
C GLN A 43 -4.22 -6.61 9.62
N SER A 44 -3.73 -7.86 9.59
CA SER A 44 -4.03 -8.76 8.48
C SER A 44 -5.54 -8.93 8.30
N THR A 45 -6.03 -8.78 7.08
CA THR A 45 -7.45 -8.89 6.74
C THR A 45 -7.72 -10.20 6.02
N SER A 46 -8.80 -10.89 6.39
CA SER A 46 -9.27 -12.08 5.67
C SER A 46 -10.12 -11.70 4.46
N THR A 47 -10.91 -10.63 4.59
CA THR A 47 -11.75 -10.05 3.54
C THR A 47 -11.98 -8.56 3.82
N LEU A 48 -11.92 -7.74 2.78
CA LEU A 48 -12.30 -6.33 2.77
C LEU A 48 -13.64 -6.15 2.04
N PRO A 49 -14.32 -4.99 2.19
CA PRO A 49 -15.65 -4.76 1.66
C PRO A 49 -15.68 -4.87 0.13
N SER A 50 -16.69 -5.54 -0.41
CA SER A 50 -16.83 -5.81 -1.85
C SER A 50 -16.96 -4.58 -2.74
N GLY A 51 -17.18 -3.40 -2.15
CA GLY A 51 -17.23 -2.11 -2.86
C GLY A 51 -15.86 -1.54 -3.24
N GLY A 52 -14.76 -2.16 -2.81
CA GLY A 52 -13.38 -1.73 -3.08
C GLY A 52 -12.64 -2.51 -4.18
N LEU A 53 -11.41 -2.09 -4.43
CA LEU A 53 -10.47 -2.70 -5.38
C LEU A 53 -9.60 -3.79 -4.74
N ILE A 54 -9.56 -3.84 -3.41
CA ILE A 54 -8.74 -4.77 -2.63
C ILE A 54 -9.65 -5.75 -1.92
N LYS A 55 -9.36 -7.04 -2.07
CA LYS A 55 -10.07 -8.14 -1.44
C LYS A 55 -9.52 -8.49 -0.06
N LYS A 56 -8.19 -8.46 0.11
CA LYS A 56 -7.53 -8.74 1.40
C LYS A 56 -6.06 -8.30 1.37
N VAL A 57 -5.48 -8.13 2.55
CA VAL A 57 -4.06 -7.80 2.77
C VAL A 57 -3.51 -8.64 3.92
N ASN A 58 -2.31 -9.19 3.77
CA ASN A 58 -1.74 -10.10 4.79
C ASN A 58 -1.11 -9.40 6.00
N ASN A 59 -0.96 -8.07 5.99
CA ASN A 59 -0.29 -7.31 7.04
C ASN A 59 -0.85 -5.87 7.12
N ARG A 60 -0.57 -5.16 8.21
CA ARG A 60 -0.91 -3.74 8.37
C ARG A 60 -0.19 -2.89 7.33
N CYS A 61 -0.87 -1.90 6.77
CA CYS A 61 -0.32 -0.99 5.77
C CYS A 61 -1.27 0.18 5.50
N ARG A 62 -0.84 1.10 4.64
CA ARG A 62 -1.69 2.13 4.04
C ARG A 62 -1.68 1.96 2.53
N ILE A 63 -2.85 2.02 1.90
CA ILE A 63 -2.98 1.89 0.46
C ILE A 63 -3.85 3.02 -0.09
N MET A 64 -3.40 3.64 -1.17
CA MET A 64 -4.23 4.43 -2.06
C MET A 64 -4.40 3.66 -3.37
N ALA A 65 -5.62 3.53 -3.85
CA ALA A 65 -5.92 2.81 -5.09
C ALA A 65 -6.80 3.65 -6.00
N GLU A 66 -6.37 3.82 -7.25
CA GLU A 66 -7.13 4.52 -8.28
C GLU A 66 -7.37 3.58 -9.47
N GLU A 67 -8.61 3.48 -9.93
CA GLU A 67 -8.98 2.70 -11.12
C GLU A 67 -9.59 3.63 -12.18
N ASN A 68 -9.04 3.57 -13.39
CA ASN A 68 -9.64 4.10 -14.60
C ASN A 68 -10.03 2.94 -15.54
N THR A 69 -10.44 3.23 -16.78
CA THR A 69 -10.96 2.21 -17.70
C THR A 69 -9.94 1.18 -18.19
N ARG A 70 -8.64 1.42 -18.01
CA ARG A 70 -7.56 0.55 -18.52
C ARG A 70 -6.50 0.22 -17.48
N GLU A 71 -6.39 1.07 -16.46
CA GLU A 71 -5.25 1.11 -15.58
C GLU A 71 -5.72 1.17 -14.13
N LEU A 72 -4.95 0.51 -13.28
CA LEU A 72 -5.12 0.51 -11.85
C LEU A 72 -3.79 0.95 -11.22
N TYR A 73 -3.84 2.01 -10.44
CA TYR A 73 -2.71 2.54 -9.71
C TYR A 73 -2.83 2.12 -8.24
N LEU A 74 -1.75 1.60 -7.68
CA LEU A 74 -1.65 1.27 -6.26
C LEU A 74 -0.44 1.95 -5.67
N SER A 75 -0.64 2.74 -4.62
CA SER A 75 0.43 3.24 -3.77
C SER A 75 0.29 2.61 -2.39
N ILE A 76 1.33 1.95 -1.90
CA ILE A 76 1.35 1.27 -0.61
C ILE A 76 2.51 1.75 0.25
N SER A 77 2.29 1.89 1.55
CA SER A 77 3.35 2.07 2.54
C SER A 77 3.12 1.19 3.77
N TYR A 78 4.23 0.78 4.39
CA TYR A 78 4.24 0.19 5.72
C TYR A 78 4.69 1.27 6.71
N PRO A 79 3.77 1.91 7.45
CA PRO A 79 4.10 3.13 8.21
C PRO A 79 4.97 2.88 9.44
N ASP A 80 5.09 1.64 9.91
CA ASP A 80 6.04 1.29 10.95
C ASP A 80 7.46 1.25 10.34
N LEU A 81 8.41 1.94 10.96
CA LEU A 81 9.79 1.98 10.47
C LEU A 81 10.49 0.64 10.64
N ASN A 82 9.89 -0.33 11.34
CA ASN A 82 10.41 -1.69 11.45
C ASN A 82 11.89 -1.72 11.89
N PHE A 83 12.24 -0.86 12.84
CA PHE A 83 13.60 -0.89 13.38
C PHE A 83 13.79 -2.20 14.15
N PRO A 84 14.98 -2.82 14.06
CA PRO A 84 15.28 -4.03 14.81
C PRO A 84 15.03 -3.78 16.31
N ALA A 85 14.18 -4.63 16.90
CA ALA A 85 13.71 -4.48 18.28
C ALA A 85 14.81 -4.82 19.31
N ASP A 86 15.81 -5.56 18.86
CA ASP A 86 17.04 -5.81 19.58
C ASP A 86 17.99 -4.63 19.35
N GLY A 87 18.45 -3.99 20.42
CA GLY A 87 19.65 -3.15 20.38
C GLY A 87 20.92 -3.97 20.06
N SER A 88 20.87 -4.91 19.12
CA SER A 88 21.93 -5.86 18.75
C SER A 88 23.07 -5.21 17.97
N LYS A 89 22.90 -3.98 17.49
CA LYS A 89 24.03 -3.04 17.41
C LYS A 89 24.37 -2.58 18.83
N VAL A 90 24.92 -3.50 19.63
CA VAL A 90 25.52 -3.19 20.93
C VAL A 90 26.64 -2.18 20.67
N LEU A 91 26.51 -0.98 21.24
CA LEU A 91 27.59 0.01 21.23
C LEU A 91 28.81 -0.64 21.88
N LYS A 92 29.90 -0.82 21.12
CA LYS A 92 31.09 -1.49 21.65
C LYS A 92 31.81 -0.62 22.68
N THR A 93 31.85 0.70 22.50
CA THR A 93 32.41 1.66 23.48
C THR A 93 32.10 3.11 23.08
N SER A 94 31.82 3.98 24.06
CA SER A 94 31.76 5.45 23.91
C SER A 94 33.16 6.11 23.80
N GLY A 95 34.24 5.33 23.96
CA GLY A 95 35.63 5.81 24.06
C GLY A 95 36.38 6.08 22.75
N ASP A 96 35.87 5.70 21.58
CA ASP A 96 36.54 5.90 20.28
C ASP A 96 36.21 7.25 19.63
N VAL A 97 35.52 8.12 20.36
CA VAL A 97 34.73 9.18 19.79
C VAL A 97 35.38 10.54 20.08
N GLN A 98 36.36 10.89 19.25
CA GLN A 98 36.75 12.29 19.02
C GLN A 98 35.83 12.99 17.99
N LYS A 99 34.63 12.46 17.68
CA LYS A 99 33.67 13.05 16.72
C LYS A 99 32.22 12.68 17.06
N ARG A 100 31.26 13.61 16.93
CA ARG A 100 29.80 13.40 17.14
C ARG A 100 29.33 11.97 16.79
N GLU A 101 28.82 11.25 17.78
CA GLU A 101 28.21 9.93 17.60
C GLU A 101 26.98 10.05 16.70
N LEU A 102 27.03 9.44 15.51
CA LEU A 102 25.89 9.26 14.63
C LEU A 102 25.45 7.81 14.79
N TYR A 103 24.30 7.60 15.43
CA TYR A 103 23.67 6.29 15.55
C TYR A 103 23.01 5.95 14.21
N GLU A 104 23.56 4.98 13.47
CA GLU A 104 22.98 4.49 12.23
C GLU A 104 22.02 3.32 12.52
N ILE A 105 20.73 3.67 12.61
CA ILE A 105 19.62 2.73 12.72
C ILE A 105 18.99 2.60 11.34
N GLU A 106 18.83 1.36 10.87
CA GLU A 106 18.23 1.06 9.57
C GLU A 106 16.92 0.27 9.76
N SER A 107 15.95 0.52 8.89
CA SER A 107 14.68 -0.19 8.84
C SER A 107 14.86 -1.57 8.22
N ASP A 108 14.33 -2.61 8.88
CA ASP A 108 14.23 -3.94 8.31
C ASP A 108 13.14 -4.00 7.22
N GLU A 109 13.41 -4.78 6.19
CA GLU A 109 12.48 -4.98 5.08
C GLU A 109 11.24 -5.80 5.50
N ILE A 110 10.08 -5.41 4.99
CA ILE A 110 8.82 -6.13 5.20
C ILE A 110 8.18 -6.51 3.85
N GLN A 111 7.66 -7.74 3.79
CA GLN A 111 6.83 -8.20 2.68
C GLN A 111 5.35 -7.94 2.98
N ILE A 112 4.64 -7.34 2.02
CA ILE A 112 3.18 -7.18 2.06
C ILE A 112 2.54 -7.73 0.79
N GLU A 113 1.49 -8.52 0.97
CA GLU A 113 0.71 -9.15 -0.08
C GLU A 113 -0.69 -8.53 -0.12
N VAL A 114 -1.06 -8.02 -1.29
CA VAL A 114 -2.34 -7.37 -1.56
C VAL A 114 -3.09 -8.21 -2.60
N THR A 115 -4.27 -8.73 -2.25
CA THR A 115 -5.12 -9.43 -3.21
C THR A 115 -6.13 -8.47 -3.79
N LEU A 116 -6.17 -8.32 -5.11
CA LEU A 116 -7.11 -7.43 -5.80
C LEU A 116 -8.47 -8.10 -6.02
N THR A 117 -9.50 -7.29 -6.25
CA THR A 117 -10.81 -7.77 -6.75
C THR A 117 -10.82 -7.89 -8.28
N ARG A 118 -9.79 -7.39 -8.96
CA ARG A 118 -9.63 -7.36 -10.42
C ARG A 118 -8.56 -8.32 -10.90
N HIS A 119 -8.72 -8.77 -12.14
CA HIS A 119 -7.63 -9.38 -12.88
C HIS A 119 -6.77 -8.29 -13.54
N VAL A 120 -5.45 -8.45 -13.46
CA VAL A 120 -4.46 -7.56 -14.06
C VAL A 120 -3.35 -8.37 -14.72
N ASN A 121 -2.68 -7.75 -15.68
CA ASN A 121 -1.50 -8.29 -16.32
C ASN A 121 -0.38 -8.53 -15.30
N LYS A 122 0.38 -9.60 -15.52
CA LYS A 122 1.46 -10.01 -14.61
C LYS A 122 2.71 -9.13 -14.71
N ILE A 123 2.85 -8.45 -15.84
CA ILE A 123 4.01 -7.62 -16.15
C ILE A 123 3.64 -6.17 -15.85
N LEU A 124 4.45 -5.51 -15.02
CA LEU A 124 4.29 -4.09 -14.78
C LEU A 124 4.71 -3.32 -16.06
N PRO A 125 3.85 -2.43 -16.60
CA PRO A 125 4.17 -1.64 -17.79
C PRO A 125 5.30 -0.63 -17.54
N VAL A 126 5.55 -0.27 -16.28
CA VAL A 126 6.61 0.63 -15.84
C VAL A 126 7.18 0.12 -14.52
N SER A 127 8.44 0.47 -14.24
CA SER A 127 9.07 0.14 -12.95
C SER A 127 8.31 0.79 -11.79
N PRO A 128 8.25 0.13 -10.61
CA PRO A 128 7.66 0.74 -9.43
C PRO A 128 8.36 2.04 -9.07
N LYS A 129 7.59 3.03 -8.64
CA LYS A 129 8.06 4.34 -8.21
C LYS A 129 8.09 4.41 -6.69
N VAL A 130 9.16 4.93 -6.11
CA VAL A 130 9.22 5.20 -4.67
C VAL A 130 9.02 6.69 -4.42
N HIS A 131 8.21 7.02 -3.42
CA HIS A 131 8.02 8.38 -2.94
C HIS A 131 8.83 8.61 -1.66
N GLY A 132 9.70 9.63 -1.69
CA GLY A 132 10.68 9.95 -0.67
C GLY A 132 12.02 10.33 -1.33
N SER A 133 13.07 10.50 -0.53
CA SER A 133 14.46 10.66 -1.02
C SER A 133 15.30 9.43 -0.64
N PRO A 134 15.00 8.23 -1.16
CA PRO A 134 15.73 7.05 -0.75
C PRO A 134 16.98 6.85 -1.61
N ASP A 135 18.15 7.13 -1.06
CA ASP A 135 19.41 6.78 -1.73
C ASP A 135 19.51 5.26 -1.92
N GLY A 136 19.64 4.81 -3.18
CA GLY A 136 19.94 3.41 -3.52
C GLY A 136 18.83 2.37 -3.29
N TYR A 137 17.62 2.75 -2.87
CA TYR A 137 16.53 1.80 -2.66
C TYR A 137 15.80 1.45 -3.97
N ALA A 138 15.76 0.15 -4.28
CA ALA A 138 14.99 -0.40 -5.39
C ALA A 138 13.84 -1.29 -4.85
N PRO A 139 12.56 -0.92 -5.07
CA PRO A 139 11.42 -1.72 -4.65
C PRO A 139 11.27 -2.96 -5.53
N THR A 140 11.04 -4.11 -4.91
CA THR A 140 10.77 -5.38 -5.57
C THR A 140 9.27 -5.67 -5.49
N VAL A 141 8.61 -5.66 -6.64
CA VAL A 141 7.17 -5.92 -6.75
C VAL A 141 6.90 -6.99 -7.80
N ARG A 142 6.05 -7.96 -7.46
CA ARG A 142 5.64 -9.05 -8.36
C ARG A 142 4.13 -9.27 -8.36
N VAL A 143 3.60 -9.67 -9.50
CA VAL A 143 2.17 -9.99 -9.67
C VAL A 143 2.02 -11.50 -9.85
N GLU A 144 1.39 -12.13 -8.87
CA GLU A 144 1.14 -13.56 -8.82
C GLU A 144 -0.32 -13.88 -9.18
N SER A 145 -0.53 -15.02 -9.84
CA SER A 145 -1.87 -15.58 -9.99
C SER A 145 -2.34 -16.12 -8.63
N SER A 146 -3.58 -15.87 -8.25
CA SER A 146 -4.20 -16.58 -7.13
C SER A 146 -4.48 -18.03 -7.58
N ALA A 147 -3.46 -18.89 -7.48
CA ALA A 147 -3.61 -20.31 -7.78
C ALA A 147 -4.45 -20.95 -6.65
N SER A 148 -5.69 -21.37 -6.96
CA SER A 148 -6.40 -22.53 -6.35
C SER A 148 -7.93 -22.45 -6.28
N SER A 149 -8.65 -21.55 -6.97
CA SER A 149 -10.10 -21.76 -7.14
C SER A 149 -10.73 -20.87 -8.21
N PRO A 150 -11.65 -21.39 -9.07
CA PRO A 150 -12.47 -20.57 -9.96
C PRO A 150 -13.36 -19.55 -9.22
N LEU A 151 -13.50 -19.66 -7.88
CA LEU A 151 -14.22 -18.69 -7.04
C LEU A 151 -13.36 -17.53 -6.51
N ASN A 152 -12.02 -17.63 -6.54
CA ASN A 152 -11.13 -16.60 -6.02
C ASN A 152 -10.64 -15.67 -7.14
N LYS A 153 -11.56 -14.83 -7.61
CA LYS A 153 -11.30 -13.79 -8.61
C LYS A 153 -10.28 -12.77 -8.08
N GLY A 154 -9.24 -12.51 -8.87
CA GLY A 154 -8.26 -11.44 -8.65
C GLY A 154 -6.78 -11.87 -8.54
N ASN A 155 -5.86 -10.99 -8.95
CA ASN A 155 -4.41 -11.21 -8.83
C ASN A 155 -3.90 -10.85 -7.43
N LYS A 156 -2.78 -11.45 -7.03
CA LYS A 156 -2.05 -11.12 -5.81
C LYS A 156 -0.82 -10.29 -6.15
N ILE A 157 -0.69 -9.12 -5.55
CA ILE A 157 0.47 -8.24 -5.70
C ILE A 157 1.34 -8.41 -4.46
N VAL A 158 2.62 -8.72 -4.65
CA VAL A 158 3.57 -8.89 -3.56
C VAL A 158 4.60 -7.78 -3.63
N PHE A 159 4.64 -6.94 -2.59
CA PHE A 159 5.68 -5.95 -2.34
C PHE A 159 6.68 -6.59 -1.39
N ALA A 160 7.86 -6.97 -1.89
CA ALA A 160 8.75 -7.89 -1.17
C ALA A 160 9.64 -7.21 -0.12
N ASN A 161 9.96 -5.93 -0.28
CA ASN A 161 10.99 -5.25 0.51
C ASN A 161 10.60 -3.80 0.90
N LEU A 162 9.36 -3.58 1.34
CA LEU A 162 8.97 -2.26 1.85
C LEU A 162 9.81 -1.93 3.10
N LYS A 163 10.26 -0.68 3.24
CA LYS A 163 11.02 -0.22 4.40
C LYS A 163 10.93 1.30 4.57
N ASN A 164 11.40 1.80 5.71
CA ASN A 164 11.52 3.22 6.04
C ASN A 164 10.19 4.03 5.98
N GLY A 165 9.03 3.37 5.97
CA GLY A 165 7.76 4.07 5.79
C GLY A 165 7.53 4.63 4.39
N PHE A 166 8.41 4.36 3.42
CA PHE A 166 8.27 4.88 2.07
C PHE A 166 7.05 4.32 1.36
N SER A 167 6.44 5.16 0.53
CA SER A 167 5.36 4.71 -0.35
C SER A 167 5.93 4.20 -1.66
N VAL A 168 5.54 2.98 -2.05
CA VAL A 168 5.83 2.39 -3.36
C VAL A 168 4.56 2.41 -4.19
N GLU A 169 4.63 3.05 -5.35
CA GLU A 169 3.56 3.18 -6.33
C GLU A 169 3.84 2.26 -7.53
N ILE A 170 2.81 1.54 -7.97
CA ILE A 170 2.82 0.75 -9.19
C ILE A 170 1.64 1.11 -10.07
N LYS A 171 1.86 0.92 -11.38
CA LYS A 171 0.82 0.93 -12.39
C LYS A 171 0.56 -0.50 -12.84
N LEU A 172 -0.71 -0.88 -12.91
CA LEU A 172 -1.18 -2.17 -13.39
C LEU A 172 -2.09 -1.93 -14.59
N THR A 173 -2.06 -2.83 -15.57
CA THR A 173 -3.00 -2.85 -16.70
C THR A 173 -3.89 -4.07 -16.59
N GLN A 174 -5.14 -3.92 -17.01
CA GLN A 174 -6.11 -5.01 -17.04
C GLN A 174 -5.88 -5.96 -18.22
#